data_AF-A0AAD7NC59-F1
#
_entry.id   AF-A0AAD7NC59-F1
#
_cell.length_a   1.000
_cell.length_b   1.000
_cell.length_c   1.000
_cell.angle_alpha   90.00
_cell.angle_beta   90.00
_cell.angle_gamma   90.00
#
_symmetry.space_group_name_H-M   'P 1'
#
loop_
_entity.id
_entity.type
_entity.pdbx_description
1 polymer ?
#
loop_
_entity_poly.entity_id
_entity_poly.type
_entity_poly.pdbx_seq_one_letter_code
_entity_poly.pdbx_strand_id
1 'polypeptide(L)'
;MFTTQDLTTGALQYSGPPINAHGSDTYIAWSLIGTHNYYLYTGDLAFVELVWANYTKALSFLESQVDETGLADVPTAFENDWGRDGGAGHNSAFNALLYRTLVTAADLATHLGNPTLAAAYLANSTLIKSAYNALLWDASAGLFGVKWQAEGQTLSLTLQTPAGTEGVVTLPGTGPLAVDKHVQSTSSGSVELKGGNHTITRQL
;
A
#
# COMPACT_ATOMS: atom_id res chain seq x y z
N MET A 1 6.62 18.81 -6.43
CA MET A 1 6.81 17.46 -5.87
C MET A 1 8.22 16.95 -6.12
N PHE A 2 8.66 16.79 -7.39
CA PHE A 2 10.02 16.29 -7.68
C PHE A 2 11.16 17.17 -7.16
N THR A 3 10.96 18.49 -7.07
CA THR A 3 11.97 19.45 -6.57
C THR A 3 12.23 19.36 -5.06
N THR A 4 11.36 18.67 -4.31
CA THR A 4 11.46 18.51 -2.85
C THR A 4 11.56 17.04 -2.44
N GLN A 5 11.95 16.16 -3.39
CA GLN A 5 12.18 14.75 -3.15
C GLN A 5 13.29 14.50 -2.13
N ASP A 6 13.12 13.50 -1.28
CA ASP A 6 14.17 13.02 -0.40
C ASP A 6 15.34 12.46 -1.23
N LEU A 7 16.52 13.06 -1.08
CA LEU A 7 17.71 12.70 -1.85
C LEU A 7 18.34 11.36 -1.42
N THR A 8 18.04 10.86 -0.24
CA THR A 8 18.52 9.57 0.25
C THR A 8 17.60 8.46 -0.24
N THR A 9 16.30 8.58 0.02
CA THR A 9 15.35 7.49 -0.21
C THR A 9 14.72 7.55 -1.60
N GLY A 10 14.49 8.75 -2.16
CA GLY A 10 13.67 8.95 -3.34
C GLY A 10 12.19 9.19 -3.04
N ALA A 11 11.78 9.18 -1.77
CA ALA A 11 10.39 9.45 -1.39
C ALA A 11 9.98 10.87 -1.80
N LEU A 12 8.81 10.99 -2.43
CA LEU A 12 8.18 12.30 -2.67
C LEU A 12 7.36 12.71 -1.44
N GLN A 13 7.21 14.01 -1.27
CA GLN A 13 6.15 14.55 -0.40
C GLN A 13 4.78 14.18 -0.97
N TYR A 14 3.76 14.06 -0.12
CA TYR A 14 2.37 13.84 -0.55
C TYR A 14 1.56 15.13 -0.70
N SER A 15 2.08 16.24 -0.20
CA SER A 15 1.55 17.58 -0.48
C SER A 15 2.69 18.52 -0.87
N GLY A 16 2.41 19.46 -1.77
CA GLY A 16 3.38 20.48 -2.17
C GLY A 16 3.51 21.61 -1.14
N PRO A 17 4.36 22.61 -1.43
CA PRO A 17 4.47 23.80 -0.61
C PRO A 17 3.12 24.52 -0.46
N PRO A 18 2.83 25.11 0.73
CA PRO A 18 3.71 25.23 1.88
C PRO A 18 3.66 24.03 2.85
N ILE A 19 2.76 23.06 2.65
CA ILE A 19 2.50 22.00 3.64
C ILE A 19 3.64 20.98 3.65
N ASN A 20 4.10 20.53 2.47
CA ASN A 20 5.26 19.63 2.33
C ASN A 20 5.19 18.35 3.19
N ALA A 21 4.01 17.77 3.36
CA ALA A 21 3.84 16.59 4.20
C ALA A 21 4.39 15.31 3.55
N HIS A 22 4.76 14.33 4.39
CA HIS A 22 5.52 13.12 4.03
C HIS A 22 4.87 11.85 4.58
N GLY A 23 5.29 10.69 4.08
CA GLY A 23 4.88 9.40 4.64
C GLY A 23 3.58 8.87 4.05
N SER A 24 3.46 8.90 2.72
CA SER A 24 2.34 8.27 2.02
C SER A 24 2.79 7.66 0.70
N ASP A 25 2.82 6.34 0.63
CA ASP A 25 3.18 5.65 -0.61
C ASP A 25 2.08 5.76 -1.67
N THR A 26 0.80 5.80 -1.27
CA THR A 26 -0.32 5.99 -2.21
C THR A 26 -0.19 7.31 -2.94
N TYR A 27 0.18 8.39 -2.25
CA TYR A 27 0.35 9.71 -2.88
C TYR A 27 1.63 9.85 -3.72
N ILE A 28 2.71 9.15 -3.36
CA ILE A 28 3.88 9.04 -4.25
C ILE A 28 3.43 8.37 -5.55
N ALA A 29 2.73 7.23 -5.48
CA ALA A 29 2.20 6.54 -6.65
C ALA A 29 1.26 7.42 -7.48
N TRP A 30 0.33 8.14 -6.84
CA TRP A 30 -0.55 9.10 -7.52
C TRP A 30 0.22 10.21 -8.25
N SER A 31 1.30 10.71 -7.67
CA SER A 31 2.14 11.73 -8.30
C SER A 31 2.83 11.20 -9.57
N LEU A 32 3.29 9.94 -9.53
CA LEU A 32 3.90 9.27 -10.68
C LEU A 32 2.87 8.99 -11.79
N ILE A 33 1.71 8.43 -11.43
CA ILE A 33 0.59 8.23 -12.36
C ILE A 33 0.13 9.58 -12.94
N GLY A 34 0.09 10.63 -12.13
CA GLY A 34 -0.24 11.99 -12.57
C GLY A 34 0.75 12.55 -13.58
N THR A 35 2.04 12.23 -13.45
CA THR A 35 3.08 12.60 -14.43
C THR A 35 2.82 11.93 -15.77
N HIS A 36 2.46 10.65 -15.78
CA HIS A 36 2.04 9.95 -17.00
C HIS A 36 0.78 10.55 -17.61
N ASN A 37 -0.25 10.80 -16.80
CA ASN A 37 -1.49 11.42 -17.28
C ASN A 37 -1.23 12.81 -17.89
N TYR A 38 -0.37 13.62 -17.27
CA TYR A 38 0.02 14.92 -17.82
C TYR A 38 0.62 14.77 -19.22
N TYR A 39 1.58 13.85 -19.39
CA TYR A 39 2.14 13.53 -20.70
C TYR A 39 1.07 13.04 -21.68
N LEU A 40 0.23 12.08 -21.26
CA LEU A 40 -0.83 11.51 -22.10
C LEU A 40 -1.76 12.57 -22.68
N TYR A 41 -2.10 13.60 -21.89
CA TYR A 41 -3.02 14.66 -22.33
C TYR A 41 -2.35 15.85 -23.03
N THR A 42 -1.06 16.09 -22.80
CA THR A 42 -0.37 17.27 -23.34
C THR A 42 0.64 16.96 -24.45
N GLY A 43 1.16 15.72 -24.48
CA GLY A 43 2.30 15.32 -25.31
C GLY A 43 3.64 15.88 -24.86
N ASP A 44 3.72 16.53 -23.69
CA ASP A 44 4.92 17.21 -23.19
C ASP A 44 5.95 16.20 -22.64
N LEU A 45 6.65 15.54 -23.57
CA LEU A 45 7.72 14.61 -23.24
C LEU A 45 8.94 15.32 -22.63
N ALA A 46 9.17 16.59 -22.96
CA ALA A 46 10.28 17.37 -22.42
C ALA A 46 10.17 17.55 -20.90
N PHE A 47 8.94 17.77 -20.39
CA PHE A 47 8.71 17.75 -18.95
C PHE A 47 9.02 16.39 -18.32
N VAL A 48 8.62 15.29 -18.97
CA VAL A 48 8.92 13.94 -18.46
C VAL A 48 10.43 13.71 -18.43
N GLU A 49 11.16 14.06 -19.49
CA GLU A 49 12.63 13.99 -19.55
C GLU A 49 13.27 14.78 -18.41
N LEU A 50 12.78 15.99 -18.15
CA LEU A 50 13.28 16.87 -17.09
C LEU A 50 13.17 16.22 -15.71
N VAL A 51 12.07 15.51 -15.42
CA VAL A 51 11.83 14.92 -14.09
C VAL A 51 12.20 13.44 -14.01
N TRP A 52 12.65 12.82 -15.10
CA TRP A 52 12.77 11.36 -15.23
C TRP A 52 13.69 10.73 -14.18
N ALA A 53 14.81 11.39 -13.86
CA ALA A 53 15.73 10.92 -12.83
C ALA A 53 15.07 10.86 -11.44
N ASN A 54 14.27 11.88 -11.08
CA ASN A 54 13.52 11.89 -9.83
C ASN A 54 12.35 10.90 -9.87
N TYR A 55 11.65 10.79 -11.01
CA TYR A 55 10.57 9.85 -11.23
C TYR A 55 11.01 8.41 -10.99
N THR A 56 12.08 7.98 -11.67
CA THR A 56 12.60 6.60 -11.57
C THR A 56 13.14 6.30 -10.18
N LYS A 57 13.74 7.29 -9.51
CA LYS A 57 14.17 7.14 -8.11
C LYS A 57 12.98 6.97 -7.15
N ALA A 58 11.90 7.71 -7.34
CA ALA A 58 10.68 7.53 -6.55
C ALA A 58 10.02 6.17 -6.81
N LEU A 59 9.99 5.71 -8.06
CA LEU A 59 9.47 4.38 -8.37
C LEU A 59 10.34 3.27 -7.77
N SER A 60 11.67 3.41 -7.84
CA SER A 60 12.59 2.47 -7.19
C SER A 60 12.41 2.43 -5.67
N PHE A 61 12.09 3.56 -5.04
CA PHE A 61 11.73 3.61 -3.62
C PHE A 61 10.48 2.79 -3.32
N LEU A 62 9.42 2.95 -4.11
CA LEU A 62 8.19 2.16 -3.95
C LEU A 62 8.42 0.66 -4.20
N GLU A 63 9.17 0.31 -5.25
CA GLU A 63 9.51 -1.08 -5.57
C GLU A 63 10.40 -1.73 -4.50
N SER A 64 11.21 -0.97 -3.77
CA SER A 64 12.08 -1.50 -2.71
C SER A 64 11.33 -2.10 -1.52
N GLN A 65 10.03 -1.81 -1.43
CA GLN A 65 9.14 -2.31 -0.38
C GLN A 65 8.47 -3.64 -0.76
N VAL A 66 8.68 -4.14 -1.99
CA VAL A 66 8.18 -5.45 -2.42
C VAL A 66 9.01 -6.55 -1.77
N ASP A 67 8.35 -7.40 -0.99
CA ASP A 67 8.97 -8.51 -0.27
C ASP A 67 8.85 -9.85 -1.04
N GLU A 68 9.24 -10.95 -0.41
CA GLU A 68 9.20 -12.28 -1.00
C GLU A 68 7.81 -12.77 -1.41
N THR A 69 6.73 -12.13 -0.94
CA THR A 69 5.35 -12.45 -1.35
C THR A 69 5.02 -11.92 -2.74
N GLY A 70 5.81 -10.99 -3.27
CA GLY A 70 5.54 -10.25 -4.51
C GLY A 70 4.56 -9.09 -4.32
N LEU A 71 4.20 -8.76 -3.08
CA LEU A 71 3.47 -7.55 -2.71
C LEU A 71 4.39 -6.56 -2.01
N ALA A 72 4.09 -5.28 -2.15
CA ALA A 72 4.69 -4.26 -1.31
C ALA A 72 4.14 -4.33 0.12
N ASP A 73 5.05 -4.42 1.08
CA ASP A 73 4.81 -4.35 2.51
C ASP A 73 5.03 -2.91 2.99
N VAL A 74 3.94 -2.12 3.00
CA VAL A 74 4.02 -0.67 3.26
C VAL A 74 4.46 -0.43 4.70
N PRO A 75 5.58 0.28 4.94
CA PRO A 75 6.01 0.61 6.29
C PRO A 75 5.00 1.54 6.97
N THR A 76 4.85 1.42 8.29
CA THR A 76 4.01 2.32 9.10
C THR A 76 4.36 3.80 8.88
N ALA A 77 5.64 4.13 8.63
CA ALA A 77 6.07 5.49 8.34
C ALA A 77 5.49 6.07 7.03
N PHE A 78 4.93 5.23 6.15
CA PHE A 78 4.38 5.58 4.85
C PHE A 78 2.88 5.24 4.69
N GLU A 79 2.20 4.94 5.79
CA GLU A 79 0.82 4.41 5.79
C GLU A 79 -0.29 5.45 5.55
N ASN A 80 0.04 6.75 5.48
CA ASN A 80 -0.99 7.78 5.36
C ASN A 80 -1.75 7.62 4.03
N ASP A 81 -3.08 7.54 4.07
CA ASP A 81 -3.94 7.50 2.89
C ASP A 81 -5.24 8.28 3.18
N TRP A 82 -5.67 9.13 2.25
CA TRP A 82 -6.76 10.05 2.55
C TRP A 82 -8.10 9.32 2.67
N GLY A 83 -8.75 9.46 3.83
CA GLY A 83 -10.01 8.81 4.12
C GLY A 83 -9.87 7.33 4.47
N ARG A 84 -8.67 6.86 4.82
CA ARG A 84 -8.40 5.50 5.27
C ARG A 84 -7.35 5.49 6.38
N ASP A 85 -7.64 4.78 7.45
CA ASP A 85 -6.64 4.44 8.48
C ASP A 85 -6.02 3.06 8.20
N GLY A 86 -4.76 2.85 8.62
CA GLY A 86 -4.09 1.56 8.51
C GLY A 86 -3.62 1.20 7.10
N GLY A 87 -2.94 2.11 6.41
CA GLY A 87 -2.37 1.88 5.08
C GLY A 87 -1.07 1.05 5.05
N ALA A 88 -0.56 0.60 6.20
CA ALA A 88 0.64 -0.24 6.28
C ALA A 88 0.37 -1.68 5.81
N GLY A 89 1.42 -2.48 5.70
CA GLY A 89 1.31 -3.89 5.36
C GLY A 89 1.09 -4.15 3.87
N HIS A 90 0.74 -5.40 3.53
CA HIS A 90 0.27 -5.83 2.22
C HIS A 90 -1.16 -5.33 1.93
N ASN A 91 -1.35 -4.01 1.97
CA ASN A 91 -2.65 -3.41 1.75
C ASN A 91 -3.02 -3.40 0.26
N SER A 92 -4.32 -3.53 -0.02
CA SER A 92 -4.86 -3.65 -1.37
C SER A 92 -4.86 -2.35 -2.16
N ALA A 93 -4.90 -1.18 -1.50
CA ALA A 93 -4.93 0.11 -2.18
C ALA A 93 -3.58 0.43 -2.81
N PHE A 94 -2.51 0.39 -2.03
CA PHE A 94 -1.18 0.70 -2.53
C PHE A 94 -0.69 -0.31 -3.56
N ASN A 95 -0.89 -1.62 -3.33
CA ASN A 95 -0.43 -2.63 -4.30
C ASN A 95 -1.14 -2.49 -5.67
N ALA A 96 -2.41 -2.08 -5.69
CA ALA A 96 -3.10 -1.76 -6.95
C ALA A 96 -2.52 -0.51 -7.62
N LEU A 97 -2.16 0.52 -6.84
CA LEU A 97 -1.50 1.72 -7.34
C LEU A 97 -0.08 1.47 -7.84
N LEU A 98 0.70 0.61 -7.16
CA LEU A 98 2.04 0.23 -7.58
C LEU A 98 2.00 -0.51 -8.92
N TYR A 99 1.07 -1.45 -9.10
CA TYR A 99 0.80 -2.07 -10.40
C TYR A 99 0.54 -1.02 -11.49
N ARG A 100 -0.37 -0.08 -11.25
CA ARG A 100 -0.70 0.96 -12.23
C ARG A 100 0.49 1.86 -12.52
N THR A 101 1.25 2.24 -11.49
CA THR A 101 2.45 3.08 -11.60
C THR A 101 3.50 2.44 -12.49
N LEU A 102 3.75 1.14 -12.35
CA LEU A 102 4.69 0.40 -13.19
C LEU A 102 4.23 0.34 -14.66
N VAL A 103 2.94 0.10 -14.90
CA VAL A 103 2.37 0.10 -16.25
C VAL A 103 2.54 1.48 -16.91
N THR A 104 2.24 2.56 -16.19
CA THR A 104 2.40 3.92 -16.72
C THR A 104 3.87 4.32 -16.87
N ALA A 105 4.75 3.84 -15.98
CA ALA A 105 6.19 4.05 -16.09
C ALA A 105 6.78 3.34 -17.31
N ALA A 106 6.30 2.14 -17.64
CA ALA A 106 6.73 1.41 -18.83
C ALA A 106 6.38 2.16 -20.13
N ASP A 107 5.19 2.76 -20.17
CA ASP A 107 4.75 3.59 -21.29
C ASP A 107 5.65 4.82 -21.46
N LEU A 108 5.90 5.57 -20.37
CA LEU A 108 6.84 6.70 -20.38
C LEU A 108 8.25 6.27 -20.80
N ALA A 109 8.77 5.18 -20.24
CA ALA A 109 10.08 4.65 -20.58
C ALA A 109 10.18 4.30 -22.07
N THR A 110 9.11 3.78 -22.67
CA THR A 110 9.04 3.51 -24.12
C THR A 110 9.15 4.81 -24.93
N HIS A 111 8.39 5.85 -24.56
CA HIS A 111 8.44 7.14 -25.22
C HIS A 111 9.80 7.86 -25.07
N LEU A 112 10.50 7.60 -23.98
CA LEU A 112 11.87 8.08 -23.73
C LEU A 112 12.96 7.23 -24.39
N GLY A 113 12.60 6.24 -25.21
CA GLY A 113 13.57 5.40 -25.90
C GLY A 113 14.31 4.40 -24.99
N ASN A 114 13.71 4.01 -23.86
CA ASN A 114 14.27 3.07 -22.88
C ASN A 114 13.48 1.73 -22.86
N PRO A 115 13.48 0.93 -23.95
CA PRO A 115 12.65 -0.27 -24.05
C PRO A 115 13.03 -1.37 -23.05
N THR A 116 14.30 -1.47 -22.65
CA THR A 116 14.75 -2.42 -21.62
C THR A 116 14.12 -2.10 -20.27
N LEU A 117 14.08 -0.82 -19.89
CA LEU A 117 13.47 -0.38 -18.64
C LEU A 117 11.94 -0.53 -18.69
N ALA A 118 11.33 -0.23 -19.83
CA ALA A 118 9.91 -0.48 -20.04
C ALA A 118 9.54 -1.97 -19.85
N ALA A 119 10.33 -2.87 -20.43
CA ALA A 119 10.13 -4.31 -20.27
C ALA A 119 10.30 -4.75 -18.81
N ALA A 120 11.27 -4.20 -18.08
CA ALA A 120 11.46 -4.48 -16.66
C ALA A 120 10.25 -4.04 -15.81
N TYR A 121 9.73 -2.82 -16.02
CA TYR A 121 8.54 -2.35 -15.33
C TYR A 121 7.29 -3.19 -15.64
N LEU A 122 7.12 -3.62 -16.90
CA LEU A 122 6.03 -4.53 -17.26
C LEU A 122 6.15 -5.91 -16.59
N ALA A 123 7.37 -6.45 -16.52
CA ALA A 123 7.62 -7.71 -15.81
C ALA A 123 7.26 -7.59 -14.32
N ASN A 124 7.73 -6.53 -13.64
CA ASN A 124 7.42 -6.29 -12.23
C ASN A 124 5.90 -6.08 -12.03
N SER A 125 5.23 -5.34 -12.93
CA SER A 125 3.78 -5.16 -12.86
C SER A 125 3.02 -6.49 -12.96
N THR A 126 3.52 -7.43 -13.77
CA THR A 126 2.90 -8.76 -13.94
C THR A 126 3.03 -9.60 -12.68
N LEU A 127 4.19 -9.53 -12.00
CA LEU A 127 4.42 -10.21 -10.73
C LEU A 127 3.48 -9.68 -9.65
N ILE A 128 3.41 -8.35 -9.47
CA ILE A 128 2.53 -7.72 -8.49
C ILE A 128 1.07 -8.07 -8.77
N LYS A 129 0.61 -7.97 -10.03
CA LYS A 129 -0.77 -8.33 -10.39
C LYS A 129 -1.09 -9.78 -10.05
N SER A 130 -0.14 -10.70 -10.26
CA SER A 130 -0.33 -12.12 -9.94
C SER A 130 -0.43 -12.33 -8.43
N ALA A 131 0.50 -11.77 -7.64
CA ALA A 131 0.47 -11.84 -6.18
C ALA A 131 -0.80 -11.19 -5.61
N TYR A 132 -1.21 -10.04 -6.13
CA TYR A 132 -2.41 -9.32 -5.71
C TYR A 132 -3.67 -10.18 -5.83
N ASN A 133 -3.88 -10.81 -6.98
CA ASN A 133 -5.03 -11.67 -7.21
C ASN A 133 -4.95 -12.98 -6.43
N ALA A 134 -3.76 -13.51 -6.20
CA ALA A 134 -3.58 -14.76 -5.46
C ALA A 134 -3.75 -14.58 -3.93
N LEU A 135 -3.29 -13.45 -3.38
CA LEU A 135 -3.16 -13.25 -1.94
C LEU A 135 -4.23 -12.34 -1.33
N LEU A 136 -4.80 -11.42 -2.12
CA LEU A 136 -5.75 -10.44 -1.59
C LEU A 136 -7.20 -10.68 -2.03
N TRP A 137 -7.45 -11.50 -3.06
CA TRP A 137 -8.81 -11.81 -3.52
C TRP A 137 -9.49 -12.86 -2.64
N ASP A 138 -10.65 -12.53 -2.08
CA ASP A 138 -11.55 -13.48 -1.45
C ASP A 138 -12.75 -13.73 -2.38
N ALA A 139 -12.77 -14.91 -3.01
CA ALA A 139 -13.85 -15.29 -3.92
C ALA A 139 -15.20 -15.48 -3.23
N SER A 140 -15.22 -15.85 -1.94
CA SER A 140 -16.45 -16.08 -1.19
C SER A 140 -17.13 -14.77 -0.79
N ALA A 141 -16.32 -13.77 -0.44
CA ALA A 141 -16.79 -12.42 -0.11
C ALA A 141 -16.90 -11.50 -1.34
N GLY A 142 -16.30 -11.89 -2.48
CA GLY A 142 -16.32 -11.13 -3.72
C GLY A 142 -15.56 -9.80 -3.63
N LEU A 143 -14.51 -9.73 -2.81
CA LEU A 143 -13.76 -8.51 -2.53
C LEU A 143 -12.26 -8.75 -2.44
N PHE A 144 -11.48 -7.67 -2.57
CA PHE A 144 -10.07 -7.67 -2.21
C PHE A 144 -9.90 -7.23 -0.75
N GLY A 145 -9.36 -8.11 0.08
CA GLY A 145 -9.05 -7.83 1.49
C GLY A 145 -7.73 -7.09 1.66
N VAL A 146 -7.53 -6.53 2.85
CA VAL A 146 -6.21 -6.12 3.32
C VAL A 146 -5.60 -7.28 4.09
N LYS A 147 -4.34 -7.62 3.82
CA LYS A 147 -3.63 -8.67 4.54
C LYS A 147 -2.80 -8.03 5.65
N TRP A 148 -3.13 -8.38 6.88
CA TRP A 148 -2.41 -7.94 8.07
C TRP A 148 -1.15 -8.78 8.27
N GLN A 149 -0.07 -8.16 8.71
CA GLN A 149 1.15 -8.85 9.11
C GLN A 149 1.08 -9.17 10.60
N ALA A 150 1.53 -10.37 10.97
CA ALA A 150 1.68 -10.79 12.35
C ALA A 150 3.14 -10.58 12.78
N GLU A 151 3.35 -10.04 13.97
CA GLU A 151 4.70 -9.91 14.53
C GLU A 151 4.97 -11.11 15.44
N GLY A 152 5.93 -11.95 15.07
CA GLY A 152 6.15 -13.26 15.69
C GLY A 152 4.98 -14.22 15.42
N GLN A 153 4.45 -14.86 16.47
CA GLN A 153 3.24 -15.71 16.38
C GLN A 153 1.96 -14.94 16.72
N THR A 154 1.96 -13.60 16.78
CA THR A 154 0.79 -12.81 17.22
C THR A 154 0.22 -11.98 16.09
N LEU A 155 -1.06 -12.22 15.75
CA LEU A 155 -1.86 -11.30 14.96
C LEU A 155 -2.45 -10.23 15.88
N SER A 156 -2.36 -8.96 15.49
CA SER A 156 -2.97 -7.82 16.20
C SER A 156 -3.89 -7.04 15.24
N LEU A 157 -5.08 -6.71 15.71
CA LEU A 157 -6.09 -5.95 14.98
C LEU A 157 -6.61 -4.82 15.87
N THR A 158 -6.44 -3.57 15.44
CA THR A 158 -7.05 -2.41 16.09
C THR A 158 -8.29 -2.00 15.30
N LEU A 159 -9.41 -1.83 16.00
CA LEU A 159 -10.70 -1.45 15.44
C LEU A 159 -11.19 -0.19 16.11
N GLN A 160 -11.68 0.74 15.29
CA GLN A 160 -12.44 1.91 15.73
C GLN A 160 -13.80 1.87 15.05
N THR A 161 -14.86 1.78 15.86
CA THR A 161 -16.25 1.70 15.39
C THR A 161 -17.11 2.75 16.11
N PRO A 162 -18.19 3.26 15.51
CA PRO A 162 -19.04 4.28 16.14
C PRO A 162 -19.62 3.80 17.48
N ALA A 163 -19.64 4.67 18.48
CA ALA A 163 -20.28 4.34 19.76
C ALA A 163 -21.76 3.96 19.56
N GLY A 164 -22.20 2.89 20.23
CA GLY A 164 -23.57 2.38 20.13
C GLY A 164 -23.80 1.30 19.08
N THR A 165 -22.80 0.93 18.28
CA THR A 165 -22.85 -0.28 17.43
C THR A 165 -22.43 -1.53 18.20
N GLU A 166 -22.66 -2.71 17.62
CA GLU A 166 -22.11 -3.98 18.09
C GLU A 166 -21.81 -4.89 16.90
N GLY A 167 -20.86 -5.81 17.07
CA GLY A 167 -20.48 -6.74 16.01
C GLY A 167 -19.56 -7.84 16.51
N VAL A 168 -19.40 -8.87 15.69
CA VAL A 168 -18.50 -9.99 15.97
C VAL A 168 -17.25 -9.83 15.13
N VAL A 169 -16.09 -9.96 15.78
CA VAL A 169 -14.80 -9.99 15.11
C VAL A 169 -14.18 -11.35 15.30
N THR A 170 -13.70 -11.94 14.20
CA THR A 170 -13.00 -13.23 14.20
C THR A 170 -11.57 -13.04 13.75
N LEU A 171 -10.60 -13.36 14.60
CA LEU A 171 -9.19 -13.42 14.22
C LEU A 171 -8.81 -14.88 13.89
N PRO A 172 -8.04 -15.14 12.82
CA PRO A 172 -7.45 -16.46 12.59
C PRO A 172 -6.39 -16.82 13.65
N GLY A 173 -6.11 -18.11 13.81
CA GLY A 173 -5.13 -18.65 14.76
C GLY A 173 -5.69 -19.77 15.62
N THR A 174 -4.88 -20.27 16.55
CA THR A 174 -5.30 -21.33 17.49
C THR A 174 -5.04 -20.98 18.96
N GLY A 175 -4.15 -20.02 19.22
CA GLY A 175 -3.81 -19.66 20.58
C GLY A 175 -4.76 -18.62 21.20
N PRO A 176 -4.40 -18.12 22.39
CA PRO A 176 -5.25 -17.23 23.18
C PRO A 176 -5.64 -15.98 22.41
N LEU A 177 -6.92 -15.62 22.48
CA LEU A 177 -7.44 -14.34 21.99
C LEU A 177 -7.53 -13.37 23.16
N ALA A 178 -7.06 -12.14 23.00
CA ALA A 178 -7.21 -11.07 23.97
C ALA A 178 -7.86 -9.83 23.34
N VAL A 179 -8.69 -9.13 24.11
CA VAL A 179 -9.27 -7.82 23.77
C VAL A 179 -8.78 -6.83 24.80
N ASP A 180 -8.18 -5.73 24.35
CA ASP A 180 -7.63 -4.68 25.20
C ASP A 180 -6.73 -5.25 26.31
N LYS A 181 -5.88 -6.20 25.92
CA LYS A 181 -4.94 -6.96 26.78
C LYS A 181 -5.59 -7.96 27.75
N HIS A 182 -6.91 -8.16 27.69
CA HIS A 182 -7.64 -9.13 28.50
C HIS A 182 -7.97 -10.39 27.69
N VAL A 183 -7.42 -11.53 28.11
CA VAL A 183 -7.65 -12.83 27.48
C VAL A 183 -9.11 -13.23 27.58
N GLN A 184 -9.69 -13.65 26.46
CA GLN A 184 -11.07 -14.07 26.33
C GLN A 184 -11.19 -15.58 26.48
N SER A 185 -12.25 -16.04 27.14
CA SER A 185 -12.55 -17.47 27.30
C SER A 185 -13.24 -18.05 26.07
N THR A 186 -12.62 -17.92 24.89
CA THR A 186 -13.14 -18.38 23.61
C THR A 186 -12.08 -19.16 22.83
N SER A 187 -12.45 -20.32 22.31
CA SER A 187 -11.61 -21.12 21.41
C SER A 187 -11.90 -20.85 19.93
N SER A 188 -13.02 -20.19 19.64
CA SER A 188 -13.50 -19.94 18.26
C SER A 188 -12.66 -18.90 17.52
N GLY A 189 -11.92 -18.06 18.24
CA GLY A 189 -11.30 -16.88 17.67
C GLY A 189 -12.25 -15.72 17.42
N SER A 190 -13.54 -15.90 17.72
CA SER A 190 -14.57 -14.87 17.63
C SER A 190 -14.80 -14.20 18.98
N VAL A 191 -14.94 -12.88 18.96
CA VAL A 191 -15.34 -12.08 20.11
C VAL A 191 -16.38 -11.04 19.68
N GLU A 192 -17.41 -10.86 20.51
CA GLU A 192 -18.39 -9.80 20.32
C GLU A 192 -17.86 -8.51 20.95
N LEU A 193 -17.96 -7.40 20.22
CA LEU A 193 -17.47 -6.09 20.62
C LEU A 193 -18.56 -5.05 20.51
N LYS A 194 -18.56 -4.12 21.46
CA LYS A 194 -19.34 -2.88 21.35
C LYS A 194 -18.58 -1.87 20.51
N GLY A 195 -19.32 -0.88 20.03
CA GLY A 195 -18.79 0.28 19.34
C GLY A 195 -17.78 1.04 20.20
N GLY A 196 -16.61 1.32 19.66
CA GLY A 196 -15.51 1.97 20.37
C GLY A 196 -14.15 1.60 19.77
N ASN A 197 -13.09 1.92 20.51
CA ASN A 197 -11.72 1.60 20.16
C ASN A 197 -11.30 0.32 20.90
N HIS A 198 -10.94 -0.71 20.14
CA HIS A 198 -10.52 -2.00 20.67
C HIS A 198 -9.25 -2.48 19.98
N THR A 199 -8.34 -3.08 20.73
CA THR A 199 -7.21 -3.86 20.18
C THR A 199 -7.42 -5.33 20.49
N ILE A 200 -7.50 -6.15 19.46
CA ILE A 200 -7.66 -7.59 19.56
C ILE A 200 -6.35 -8.24 19.14
N THR A 201 -5.85 -9.16 19.95
CA THR A 201 -4.68 -9.97 19.60
C THR A 201 -5.02 -11.45 19.64
N ARG A 202 -4.42 -12.23 18.74
CA ARG A 202 -4.52 -13.69 18.77
C ARG A 202 -3.21 -14.33 18.35
N GLN A 203 -2.79 -15.35 19.07
CA GLN A 203 -1.66 -16.18 18.64
C GLN A 203 -2.09 -17.07 17.46
N LEU A 204 -1.34 -17.04 16.36
CA LEU A 204 -1.53 -17.85 15.16
C LEU A 204 -1.30 -19.33 15.47
#